data_AF-A0A6I1UI45-F1
#
_entry.id   AF-A0A6I1UI45-F1
#
_cell.length_a   1.000
_cell.length_b   1.000
_cell.length_c   1.000
_cell.angle_alpha   90.00
_cell.angle_beta   90.00
_cell.angle_gamma   90.00
#
_symmetry.space_group_name_H-M   'P 1'
#
loop_
_entity.id
_entity.type
_entity.pdbx_description
1 polymer ?
#
loop_
_entity_poly.entity_id
_entity_poly.type
_entity_poly.pdbx_seq_one_letter_code
_entity_poly.pdbx_strand_id
1 'polypeptide(L)'
;MTKHKHLTLSDRNDIQLGLERGETFKAMGQLILKGPTTVSKEVKRNRQVRESTCHNLPCPLLDKAPFVCNGCPKRRQNCGFKKIFYLAKQAQKQYEQTLVEAREGTPLNSKTF
;
A
#
# COMPACT_ATOMS: atom_id res chain seq x y z
N MET A 1 22.06 15.94 1.50
CA MET A 1 21.05 14.88 1.27
C MET A 1 20.05 14.91 2.43
N THR A 2 18.75 15.10 2.16
CA THR A 2 17.75 15.20 3.24
C THR A 2 17.49 13.83 3.87
N LYS A 3 17.74 13.69 5.17
CA LYS A 3 17.31 12.51 5.95
C LYS A 3 15.81 12.27 5.73
N HIS A 4 15.41 11.01 5.58
CA HIS A 4 14.00 10.57 5.46
C HIS A 4 13.27 10.84 4.13
N LYS A 5 13.94 10.93 2.98
CA LYS A 5 13.26 11.11 1.68
C LYS A 5 12.40 9.90 1.24
N HIS A 6 12.87 8.68 1.51
CA HIS A 6 12.20 7.45 1.10
C HIS A 6 11.72 6.65 2.31
N LEU A 7 10.67 5.84 2.11
CA LEU A 7 10.24 4.84 3.09
C LEU A 7 11.17 3.63 2.99
N THR A 8 11.60 3.11 4.13
CA THR A 8 12.34 1.85 4.21
C THR A 8 11.38 0.66 4.21
N LEU A 9 11.90 -0.56 4.04
CA LEU A 9 11.10 -1.77 4.22
C LEU A 9 10.57 -1.88 5.66
N SER A 10 11.35 -1.44 6.66
CA SER A 10 10.91 -1.39 8.06
C SER A 10 9.69 -0.49 8.20
N ASP A 11 9.78 0.75 7.70
CA ASP A 11 8.67 1.71 7.75
C ASP A 11 7.40 1.12 7.12
N ARG A 12 7.55 0.39 6.00
CA ARG A 12 6.42 -0.27 5.32
C ARG A 12 5.83 -1.41 6.15
N ASN A 13 6.66 -2.20 6.83
CA ASN A 13 6.20 -3.24 7.74
C ASN A 13 5.44 -2.64 8.93
N ASP A 14 5.94 -1.54 9.50
CA ASP A 14 5.28 -0.82 10.60
C ASP A 14 3.92 -0.28 10.16
N ILE A 15 3.81 0.29 8.95
CA ILE A 15 2.52 0.67 8.36
C ILE A 15 1.59 -0.53 8.22
N GLN A 16 2.07 -1.67 7.70
CA GLN A 16 1.23 -2.86 7.53
C GLN A 16 0.68 -3.34 8.88
N LEU A 17 1.53 -3.41 9.92
CA LEU A 17 1.14 -3.83 11.25
C LEU A 17 0.15 -2.85 11.89
N GLY A 18 0.38 -1.55 11.76
CA GLY A 18 -0.55 -0.51 12.23
C GLY A 18 -1.93 -0.62 11.56
N LEU A 19 -1.97 -0.90 10.26
CA LEU A 19 -3.22 -1.15 9.52
C LEU A 19 -3.96 -2.40 9.99
N GLU A 20 -3.23 -3.46 10.36
CA GLU A 20 -3.82 -4.69 10.92
C GLU A 20 -4.39 -4.47 12.32
N ARG A 21 -3.77 -3.57 13.10
CA ARG A 21 -4.24 -3.15 14.43
C ARG A 21 -5.35 -2.11 14.41
N GLY A 22 -5.64 -1.51 13.24
CA GLY A 22 -6.62 -0.44 13.12
C GLY A 22 -6.15 0.91 13.64
N GLU A 23 -4.82 1.14 13.65
CA GLU A 23 -4.24 2.41 14.06
C GLU A 23 -4.55 3.53 13.05
N THR A 24 -4.49 4.79 13.52
CA THR A 24 -4.71 5.96 12.65
C THR A 24 -3.46 6.26 11.80
N PHE A 25 -3.63 6.93 10.65
CA PHE A 25 -2.49 7.43 9.87
C PHE A 25 -1.58 8.38 10.64
N LYS A 26 -2.13 9.10 11.63
CA LYS A 26 -1.34 9.96 12.52
C LYS A 26 -0.41 9.14 13.40
N ALA A 27 -0.92 8.09 14.06
CA ALA A 27 -0.13 7.22 14.92
C ALA A 27 0.96 6.50 14.13
N MET A 28 0.62 5.88 12.99
CA MET A 28 1.60 5.23 12.12
C MET A 28 2.65 6.21 11.62
N GLY A 29 2.26 7.43 11.22
CA GLY A 29 3.20 8.46 10.78
C GLY A 29 4.18 8.87 11.88
N GLN A 30 3.69 9.07 13.10
CA GLN A 30 4.54 9.37 14.25
C GLN A 30 5.55 8.24 14.53
N LEU A 31 5.12 6.98 14.45
CA LEU A 31 5.98 5.81 14.65
C LEU A 31 7.17 5.78 13.68
N ILE A 32 6.91 6.02 12.39
CA ILE A 32 7.96 5.98 11.34
C ILE A 32 8.66 7.33 11.13
N LEU A 33 8.40 8.33 11.98
CA LEU A 33 8.91 9.70 11.86
C LEU A 33 8.58 10.35 10.49
N LYS A 34 7.34 10.18 10.01
CA LYS A 34 6.80 10.78 8.77
C LYS A 34 5.46 11.47 9.01
N GLY A 35 5.05 12.30 8.04
CA GLY A 35 3.70 12.89 8.06
C GLY A 35 2.59 11.86 7.80
N PRO A 36 1.39 12.05 8.37
CA PRO A 36 0.24 11.17 8.12
C PRO A 36 -0.16 11.11 6.64
N THR A 37 0.09 12.19 5.89
CA THR A 37 -0.13 12.25 4.44
C THR A 37 0.81 11.34 3.67
N THR A 38 2.04 11.12 4.15
CA THR A 38 2.98 10.14 3.56
C THR A 38 2.43 8.72 3.70
N VAL A 39 1.95 8.35 4.89
CA VAL A 39 1.31 7.05 5.12
C VAL A 39 0.06 6.90 4.23
N SER A 40 -0.81 7.90 4.19
CA SER A 40 -2.01 7.83 3.35
C SER A 40 -1.68 7.67 1.86
N LYS A 41 -0.68 8.39 1.34
CA LYS A 41 -0.23 8.28 -0.06
C LYS A 41 0.36 6.91 -0.35
N GLU A 42 1.20 6.38 0.54
CA GLU A 42 1.80 5.05 0.42
C GLU A 42 0.72 3.97 0.34
N VAL A 43 -0.22 3.97 1.31
CA VAL A 43 -1.32 3.00 1.36
C VAL A 43 -2.19 3.10 0.12
N LYS A 44 -2.52 4.31 -0.34
CA LYS A 44 -3.35 4.51 -1.53
C LYS A 44 -2.66 4.04 -2.82
N ARG A 45 -1.35 4.24 -2.95
CA ARG A 45 -0.58 3.88 -4.16
C ARG A 45 -0.41 2.36 -4.28
N ASN A 46 -0.15 1.68 -3.17
CA ASN A 46 0.20 0.27 -3.17
C ASN A 46 -0.97 -0.65 -2.73
N ARG A 47 -2.20 -0.26 -3.07
CA ARG A 47 -3.40 -1.06 -2.82
C ARG A 47 -3.43 -2.27 -3.74
N GLN A 48 -3.64 -3.45 -3.16
CA GLN A 48 -3.75 -4.69 -3.89
C GLN A 48 -5.14 -5.26 -3.79
N VAL A 49 -5.77 -5.38 -4.94
CA VAL A 49 -7.05 -6.06 -5.07
C VAL A 49 -6.85 -7.57 -4.91
N ARG A 50 -7.68 -8.19 -4.08
CA ARG A 50 -7.92 -9.63 -4.09
C ARG A 50 -9.36 -9.87 -4.51
N GLU A 51 -9.52 -10.73 -5.51
CA GLU A 51 -10.82 -11.13 -6.02
C GLU A 51 -11.66 -11.79 -4.91
N SER A 52 -12.96 -11.56 -4.98
CA SER A 52 -13.91 -12.14 -4.03
C SER A 52 -14.45 -13.46 -4.56
N THR A 53 -14.91 -14.32 -3.66
CA THR A 53 -15.45 -15.63 -4.04
C THR A 53 -16.94 -15.62 -4.40
N CYS A 54 -17.68 -14.52 -4.22
CA CYS A 54 -19.15 -14.57 -4.42
C CYS A 54 -19.81 -13.38 -5.13
N HIS A 55 -19.52 -12.12 -4.78
CA HIS A 55 -20.34 -10.99 -5.27
C HIS A 55 -19.57 -9.96 -6.08
N ASN A 56 -18.23 -9.94 -5.99
CA ASN A 56 -17.36 -8.98 -6.68
C ASN A 56 -17.79 -7.50 -6.54
N LEU A 57 -18.60 -7.20 -5.52
CA LEU A 57 -19.07 -5.87 -5.20
C LEU A 57 -18.02 -5.10 -4.40
N PRO A 58 -17.90 -3.78 -4.58
CA PRO A 58 -17.01 -2.95 -3.76
C PRO A 58 -17.46 -2.96 -2.29
N CYS A 59 -16.50 -2.99 -1.37
CA CYS A 59 -16.78 -2.94 0.06
C CYS A 59 -17.00 -1.47 0.50
N PRO A 60 -18.14 -1.11 1.12
CA PRO A 60 -18.42 0.28 1.53
C PRO A 60 -17.49 0.79 2.64
N LEU A 61 -16.78 -0.11 3.34
CA LEU A 61 -15.78 0.28 4.34
C LEU A 61 -14.50 0.85 3.72
N LEU A 62 -14.29 0.64 2.41
CA LEU A 62 -13.11 1.13 1.69
C LEU A 62 -13.23 2.60 1.27
N ASP A 63 -14.43 3.19 1.38
CA ASP A 63 -14.66 4.62 1.12
C ASP A 63 -14.09 5.51 2.23
N LYS A 64 -13.75 4.92 3.37
CA LYS A 64 -13.18 5.59 4.53
C LYS A 64 -11.75 5.09 4.78
N ALA A 65 -10.95 5.91 5.46
CA ALA A 65 -9.64 5.49 5.92
C ALA A 65 -9.78 4.22 6.80
N PRO A 66 -8.89 3.22 6.64
CA PRO A 66 -7.62 3.28 5.91
C PRO A 66 -7.66 2.84 4.43
N PHE A 67 -8.83 2.75 3.79
CA PHE A 67 -9.02 2.35 2.39
C PHE A 67 -8.54 0.92 2.06
N VAL A 68 -8.32 0.10 3.09
CA VAL A 68 -7.85 -1.30 2.97
C VAL A 68 -8.53 -2.18 4.02
N CYS A 69 -8.56 -3.49 3.74
CA CYS A 69 -9.18 -4.53 4.54
C CYS A 69 -8.25 -5.15 5.60
N ASN A 70 -7.00 -4.68 5.75
CA ASN A 70 -6.01 -5.27 6.65
C ASN A 70 -6.57 -5.49 8.07
N GLY A 71 -7.16 -4.46 8.67
CA GLY A 71 -7.81 -4.51 9.99
C GLY A 71 -9.34 -4.64 9.95
N CYS A 72 -9.94 -5.10 8.84
CA CYS A 72 -11.39 -5.18 8.75
C CYS A 72 -11.95 -6.26 9.69
N PRO A 73 -12.95 -5.98 10.55
CA PRO A 73 -13.52 -6.97 11.48
C PRO A 73 -14.23 -8.11 10.73
N LYS A 74 -14.81 -7.80 9.57
CA LYS A 74 -15.46 -8.79 8.69
C LYS A 74 -14.45 -9.58 7.85
N ARG A 75 -13.14 -9.30 7.92
CA ARG A 75 -12.11 -9.98 7.11
C ARG A 75 -12.07 -11.49 7.34
N ARG A 76 -12.17 -11.91 8.60
CA ARG A 76 -12.16 -13.34 9.03
C ARG A 76 -13.55 -13.99 8.96
N GLN A 77 -14.58 -13.20 8.66
CA GLN A 77 -15.93 -13.69 8.37
C GLN A 77 -16.05 -14.00 6.88
N ASN A 78 -17.14 -14.64 6.47
CA ASN A 78 -17.50 -14.86 5.06
C ASN A 78 -17.89 -13.54 4.36
N CYS A 79 -16.93 -12.61 4.27
CA CYS A 79 -17.07 -11.34 3.57
C CYS A 79 -16.94 -11.58 2.06
N GLY A 80 -18.04 -11.36 1.36
CA GLY A 80 -18.20 -11.56 -0.08
C GLY A 80 -17.79 -10.39 -0.97
N PHE A 81 -17.38 -9.27 -0.38
CA PHE A 81 -16.96 -8.08 -1.14
C PHE A 81 -15.55 -8.23 -1.71
N LYS A 82 -15.25 -7.44 -2.74
CA LYS A 82 -13.90 -7.23 -3.27
C LYS A 82 -12.99 -6.72 -2.16
N LYS A 83 -11.87 -7.41 -1.94
CA LYS A 83 -10.96 -7.10 -0.83
C LYS A 83 -9.79 -6.31 -1.36
N ILE A 84 -9.35 -5.31 -0.60
CA ILE A 84 -8.17 -4.53 -0.94
C ILE A 84 -7.20 -4.59 0.23
N PHE A 85 -5.96 -4.97 0.01
CA PHE A 85 -4.95 -5.07 1.06
C PHE A 85 -3.74 -4.21 0.73
N TYR A 86 -3.06 -3.76 1.78
CA TYR A 86 -1.71 -3.24 1.70
C TYR A 86 -0.73 -4.32 2.19
N LEU A 87 0.24 -4.70 1.37
CA LEU A 87 1.31 -5.65 1.73
C LEU A 87 2.67 -4.98 1.56
N ALA A 88 3.40 -4.84 2.66
CA ALA A 88 4.67 -4.10 2.73
C ALA A 88 5.72 -4.64 1.75
N LYS A 89 5.86 -5.97 1.68
CA LYS A 89 6.85 -6.62 0.79
C LYS A 89 6.61 -6.30 -0.68
N GLN A 90 5.35 -6.25 -1.10
CA GLN A 90 5.02 -5.97 -2.50
C GLN A 90 5.08 -4.47 -2.80
N ALA A 91 4.72 -3.60 -1.85
CA ALA A 91 4.98 -2.16 -1.96
C ALA A 91 6.48 -1.85 -2.11
N GLN A 92 7.33 -2.55 -1.35
CA GLN A 92 8.79 -2.45 -1.48
C GLN A 92 9.28 -2.93 -2.85
N LYS A 93 8.82 -4.09 -3.31
CA LYS A 93 9.16 -4.63 -4.63
C LYS A 93 8.78 -3.66 -5.76
N GLN A 94 7.59 -3.07 -5.69
CA GLN A 94 7.13 -2.07 -6.66
C GLN A 94 8.02 -0.82 -6.65
N TYR A 95 8.41 -0.34 -5.47
CA TYR A 95 9.33 0.79 -5.35
C TYR A 95 10.70 0.51 -5.98
N GLU A 96 11.27 -0.67 -5.71
CA GLU A 96 12.54 -1.10 -6.31
C GLU A 96 12.44 -1.22 -7.83
N GLN A 97 11.35 -1.79 -8.34
CA GLN A 97 11.10 -1.88 -9.78
C GLN A 97 11.02 -0.49 -10.42
N THR A 98 10.24 0.44 -9.85
CA THR A 98 10.15 1.82 -10.38
C THR A 98 11.50 2.53 -10.34
N LEU A 99 12.36 2.26 -9.36
CA LEU A 99 13.73 2.81 -9.32
C LEU A 99 14.61 2.28 -10.45
N VAL A 100 14.47 0.99 -10.80
CA VAL A 100 15.19 0.39 -11.92
C VAL A 100 14.71 1.00 -13.22
N GLU A 101 13.40 1.00 -13.48
CA GLU A 101 12.78 1.58 -14.68
C GLU A 101 13.16 3.05 -14.89
N ALA A 102 13.21 3.85 -13.80
CA ALA A 102 13.60 5.26 -13.87
C ALA A 102 15.09 5.47 -14.21
N ARG A 103 15.96 4.47 -13.96
CA ARG A 103 17.41 4.53 -14.22
C ARG A 103 17.81 3.91 -15.55
N GLU A 104 17.00 3.02 -16.10
CA GLU A 104 17.23 2.41 -17.42
C GLU A 104 17.11 3.43 -18.56
N GLY A 105 16.40 4.54 -18.35
CA GLY A 105 16.23 5.60 -19.36
C GLY A 105 15.31 5.18 -20.51
N THR A 106 15.14 6.05 -21.51
CA THR A 106 14.39 5.71 -22.72
C THR A 106 15.25 4.77 -23.57
N PRO A 107 14.78 3.57 -23.96
CA PRO A 107 15.58 2.67 -24.77
C PRO A 107 15.84 3.30 -26.14
N LEU A 108 17.08 3.73 -26.39
CA LEU A 108 17.51 4.33 -27.67
C LEU A 108 17.60 3.30 -28.82
N ASN A 109 17.31 2.02 -28.58
CA ASN A 109 17.58 0.94 -29.53
C ASN A 109 16.49 -0.15 -29.60
N SER A 110 15.23 0.14 -29.25
CA SER A 110 14.15 -0.74 -29.69
C SER A 110 13.95 -0.50 -31.18
N LYS A 111 14.60 -1.31 -32.02
CA LYS A 111 14.37 -1.34 -33.47
C LYS A 111 12.88 -1.62 -33.73
N THR A 112 12.10 -0.57 -33.88
CA THR A 112 10.81 -0.57 -34.54
C THR A 112 11.02 0.06 -35.91
N PHE A 113 11.21 -0.81 -36.90
CA PHE A 113 10.83 -0.60 -38.29
C PHE A 113 9.97 -1.79 -38.68
#